data_AF-A0A1H4CSS7-F1
#
_entry.id   AF-A0A1H4CSS7-F1
#
_cell.length_a   1.000
_cell.length_b   1.000
_cell.length_c   1.000
_cell.angle_alpha   90.00
_cell.angle_beta   90.00
_cell.angle_gamma   90.00
#
_symmetry.space_group_name_H-M   'P 1'
#
loop_
_entity.id
_entity.type
_entity.pdbx_description
1 polymer ?
#
loop_
_entity_poly.entity_id
_entity_poly.type
_entity_poly.pdbx_seq_one_letter_code
_entity_poly.pdbx_strand_id
1 'polypeptide(L)' 'MIPYKQLSLADIFQDCQDKFENDKPAFLSLLETYIDIDEIIPISFRNHFYASTGRTRKYPLQALLWALIIQRIFSIPTDQ' A
#
# COMPACT_ATOMS: atom_id res chain seq x y z
N MET A 1 -0.22 15.76 -36.65
CA MET A 1 -0.30 14.35 -36.21
C MET A 1 0.36 14.28 -34.84
N ILE A 2 -0.39 13.97 -33.78
CA ILE A 2 0.19 13.88 -32.43
C ILE A 2 0.86 12.50 -32.35
N PRO A 3 2.18 12.41 -32.12
CA PRO A 3 2.84 11.13 -31.97
C PRO A 3 2.31 10.46 -30.69
N TYR A 4 1.67 9.31 -30.83
CA TYR A 4 1.25 8.50 -29.68
C TYR A 4 2.49 7.83 -29.09
N LYS A 5 3.03 8.37 -27.99
CA LYS A 5 4.08 7.70 -27.22
C LYS A 5 3.44 6.47 -26.57
N GLN A 6 3.68 5.29 -27.12
CA GLN A 6 3.33 4.05 -26.45
C GLN A 6 4.13 3.98 -25.14
N LEU A 7 3.44 4.02 -24.01
CA LEU A 7 4.05 3.85 -22.70
C LEU A 7 4.52 2.41 -22.56
N SER A 8 5.81 2.22 -22.32
CA SER A 8 6.35 0.92 -21.94
C SER A 8 6.18 0.70 -20.44
N LEU A 9 6.22 -0.55 -20.00
CA LEU A 9 6.28 -0.87 -18.57
C LEU A 9 7.50 -0.25 -17.89
N ALA A 10 8.60 -0.06 -18.64
CA ALA A 10 9.78 0.64 -18.15
C ALA A 10 9.52 2.13 -17.92
N ASP A 11 8.77 2.81 -18.80
CA ASP A 11 8.39 4.22 -18.59
C ASP A 11 7.52 4.37 -17.32
N ILE A 12 6.55 3.47 -17.12
CA ILE A 12 5.68 3.48 -15.94
C ILE A 12 6.49 3.22 -14.67
N PHE A 13 7.38 2.23 -14.70
CA PHE A 13 8.25 1.92 -13.57
C PHE A 13 9.15 3.11 -13.22
N GLN A 14 9.73 3.77 -14.23
CA GLN A 14 10.60 4.93 -14.03
C GLN A 14 9.85 6.12 -13.42
N ASP A 15 8.60 6.38 -13.84
CA ASP A 15 7.74 7.42 -13.26
C ASP A 15 7.37 7.11 -11.80
N CYS A 16 7.04 5.85 -11.49
CA CYS A 16 6.81 5.43 -10.11
C CYS A 16 8.07 5.58 -9.24
N GLN A 17 9.25 5.22 -9.77
CA GLN A 17 10.52 5.37 -9.06
C GLN A 17 10.85 6.85 -8.81
N ASP A 18 10.63 7.71 -9.80
CA ASP A 18 10.85 9.15 -9.66
C ASP A 18 9.96 9.75 -8.57
N LYS A 19 8.67 9.40 -8.56
CA LYS A 19 7.74 9.81 -7.49
C LYS A 19 8.15 9.26 -6.12
N PHE A 20 8.61 8.02 -6.05
CA PHE A 20 9.08 7.44 -4.79
C PHE A 20 10.24 8.25 -4.17
N GLU A 21 11.21 8.67 -4.99
CA GLU A 21 12.38 9.43 -4.54
C GLU A 21 12.06 10.91 -4.27
N ASN A 22 11.30 11.54 -5.17
CA ASN A 22 11.15 12.99 -5.23
C ASN A 22 9.80 13.52 -4.71
N ASP A 23 8.74 12.70 -4.70
CA ASP A 23 7.39 13.11 -4.30
C ASP A 23 6.63 11.99 -3.55
N LYS A 24 7.00 11.80 -2.28
CA LYS A 24 6.38 10.80 -1.41
C LYS A 24 4.86 10.96 -1.28
N PRO A 25 4.28 12.16 -1.15
CA PRO A 25 2.82 12.34 -1.19
C PRO A 25 2.18 11.77 -2.46
N ALA A 26 2.71 12.09 -3.65
CA ALA A 26 2.18 11.54 -4.90
C ALA A 26 2.34 10.02 -4.98
N PHE A 27 3.44 9.48 -4.47
CA PHE A 27 3.65 8.04 -4.39
C PHE A 27 2.61 7.35 -3.47
N LEU A 28 2.30 7.94 -2.31
CA LEU A 28 1.26 7.41 -1.41
C LEU A 28 -0.13 7.43 -2.09
N SER A 29 -0.46 8.49 -2.85
CA SER A 29 -1.71 8.53 -3.62
C SER A 29 -1.79 7.44 -4.69
N LEU A 30 -0.67 7.04 -5.30
CA LEU A 30 -0.64 5.89 -6.22
C LEU A 30 -0.98 4.59 -5.50
N LEU A 31 -0.40 4.35 -4.32
CA LEU A 31 -0.70 3.16 -3.52
C LEU A 31 -2.19 3.12 -3.18
N GLU A 32 -2.76 4.23 -2.70
CA GLU A 32 -4.18 4.32 -2.36
C GLU A 32 -5.10 4.10 -3.57
N THR A 33 -4.72 4.60 -4.75
CA THR A 33 -5.53 4.50 -5.96
C THR A 33 -5.56 3.08 -6.55
N TYR A 34 -4.44 2.35 -6.46
CA TYR A 34 -4.27 1.09 -7.19
C TYR A 34 -4.23 -0.16 -6.32
N ILE A 35 -4.13 -0.02 -4.99
CA ILE A 35 -4.13 -1.16 -4.07
C ILE A 35 -5.45 -1.18 -3.30
N ASP A 36 -6.33 -2.11 -3.66
CA ASP A 36 -7.47 -2.48 -2.83
C ASP A 36 -7.03 -3.55 -1.80
N ILE A 37 -6.79 -3.11 -0.57
CA ILE A 37 -6.39 -4.01 0.53
C ILE A 37 -7.51 -4.99 0.89
N ASP A 38 -8.79 -4.59 0.78
CA ASP A 38 -9.90 -5.45 1.18
C ASP A 38 -10.08 -6.63 0.20
N GLU A 39 -9.73 -6.45 -1.07
CA GLU A 39 -9.72 -7.53 -2.06
C GLU A 39 -8.64 -8.59 -1.77
N ILE A 40 -7.53 -8.18 -1.16
CA ILE A 40 -6.37 -9.06 -0.89
C ILE A 40 -6.58 -9.89 0.39
N ILE A 41 -7.35 -9.38 1.36
CA ILE A 41 -7.50 -10.03 2.67
C ILE A 41 -8.55 -11.16 2.60
N PRO A 42 -8.17 -12.40 2.95
CA PRO A 42 -9.14 -13.48 3.06
C PRO A 42 -10.20 -13.20 4.14
N ILE A 43 -11.46 -13.52 3.83
CA ILE A 43 -12.58 -13.37 4.77
C ILE A 43 -12.32 -14.10 6.10
N SER A 44 -11.68 -15.28 6.05
CA SER A 44 -11.31 -16.04 7.25
C SER A 44 -10.39 -15.24 8.18
N PHE A 45 -9.42 -14.51 7.63
CA PHE A 45 -8.52 -13.65 8.39
C PHE A 45 -9.28 -12.49 9.02
N ARG A 46 -10.13 -11.81 8.24
CA ARG A 46 -10.97 -10.71 8.73
C ARG A 46 -11.86 -11.16 9.89
N ASN A 47 -12.51 -12.31 9.77
CA ASN A 47 -13.36 -12.89 10.81
C ASN A 47 -12.57 -13.21 12.08
N HIS A 48 -11.36 -13.76 11.93
CA HIS A 48 -10.49 -14.02 13.08
C HIS A 48 -10.00 -12.74 13.75
N PHE A 49 -9.67 -11.71 12.96
CA PHE A 49 -9.23 -10.42 13.47
C PHE A 49 -10.34 -9.71 14.26
N TYR A 50 -11.60 -9.82 13.83
CA TYR A 50 -12.75 -9.21 14.52
C TYR A 50 -13.50 -10.19 15.45
N ALA A 51 -12.90 -11.33 15.78
CA ALA A 51 -13.49 -12.28 16.73
C ALA A 51 -13.71 -11.61 18.09
N SER A 52 -14.85 -11.90 18.73
CA SER A 52 -15.22 -11.40 20.06
C SER A 52 -14.31 -11.93 21.18
N THR A 53 -13.57 -13.00 20.90
CA THR A 53 -12.58 -13.59 21.79
C THR A 53 -11.17 -13.09 21.46
N GLY A 54 -10.30 -13.05 22.47
CA GLY A 54 -8.90 -12.65 22.33
C GLY A 54 -8.59 -11.23 22.82
N ARG A 55 -7.57 -10.60 22.25
CA ARG A 55 -7.11 -9.26 22.66
C ARG A 55 -7.95 -8.17 22.02
N THR A 56 -8.23 -7.12 22.78
CA THR A 56 -8.84 -5.90 22.24
C THR A 56 -7.87 -5.23 21.27
N ARG A 57 -8.36 -4.93 20.05
CA ARG A 57 -7.58 -4.21 19.04
C ARG A 57 -7.95 -2.73 19.11
N LYS A 58 -6.96 -1.86 19.28
CA LYS A 58 -7.16 -0.40 19.28
C LYS A 58 -7.40 0.17 17.88
N TYR A 59 -6.76 -0.44 16.87
CA TYR A 59 -6.78 0.04 15.48
C TYR A 59 -7.47 -0.99 14.58
N PRO A 60 -8.17 -0.54 13.52
CA PRO A 60 -8.81 -1.43 12.57
C PRO A 60 -7.77 -2.19 11.74
N LEU A 61 -8.17 -3.35 11.20
CA LEU A 61 -7.28 -4.23 10.41
C LEU A 61 -6.59 -3.47 9.27
N GLN A 62 -7.35 -2.70 8.51
CA GLN A 62 -6.85 -1.96 7.35
C GLN A 62 -5.75 -0.96 7.73
N ALA A 63 -5.90 -0.25 8.86
CA ALA A 63 -4.89 0.70 9.33
C ALA A 63 -3.58 0.01 9.73
N LEU A 64 -3.67 -1.15 10.38
CA LEU A 64 -2.49 -1.94 10.75
C LEU A 64 -1.74 -2.46 9.52
N LEU A 65 -2.48 -2.91 8.50
CA LEU A 65 -1.90 -3.41 7.26
C LEU A 65 -1.26 -2.29 6.45
N TRP A 66 -1.92 -1.14 6.30
CA TRP A 66 -1.32 0.03 5.66
C TRP A 66 -0.07 0.50 6.40
N ALA A 67 -0.10 0.58 7.73
CA ALA A 67 1.07 0.94 8.52
C ALA A 67 2.24 -0.04 8.27
N LEU A 68 1.96 -1.35 8.19
CA LEU A 68 2.97 -2.37 7.88
C LEU A 68 3.52 -2.21 6.46
N ILE A 69 2.67 -2.03 5.45
CA ILE A 69 3.08 -1.88 4.04
C ILE A 69 3.96 -0.64 3.89
N ILE A 70 3.51 0.51 4.41
CA ILE A 70 4.25 1.77 4.38
C ILE A 70 5.57 1.63 5.13
N GLN A 71 5.57 1.01 6.32
CA GLN A 71 6.79 0.74 7.09
C GLN A 71 7.81 -0.05 6.26
N ARG A 72 7.37 -1.09 5.54
CA ARG A 72 8.26 -1.92 4.71
C ARG A 72 8.76 -1.19 3.48
N ILE A 73 7.88 -0.50 2.75
CA ILE A 73 8.25 0.25 1.53
C ILE A 73 9.29 1.33 1.84
N PHE A 74 9.09 2.10 2.92
CA PHE A 74 9.99 3.18 3.29
C PHE A 74 11.16 2.73 4.19
N SER A 75 11.32 1.42 4.41
CA SER A 75 12.36 0.87 5.29
C SER A 75 12.39 1.53 6.67
N ILE A 76 11.22 1.88 7.21
CA ILE A 76 11.10 2.50 8.52
C ILE A 76 11.48 1.45 9.57
N PRO A 77 12.41 1.75 10.49
CA PRO A 77 12.86 0.79 11.48
C PRO A 77 11.69 0.34 12.36
N THR A 78 11.69 -0.94 12.72
CA THR A 78 10.86 -1.46 13.81
C THR A 78 11.61 -1.26 15.12
N ASP A 79 10.91 -0.87 16.18
CA ASP A 79 11.48 -0.87 17.52
C ASP A 79 12.02 -2.29 17.82
N GLN A 80 13.34 -2.41 17.98
CA GLN A 80 14.03 -3.61 18.43
C GLN A 80 14.33 -3.51 19.92
#